data_AF-A0A1B9AM95-F1
#
_entry.id   AF-A0A1B9AM95-F1
#
_cell.length_a   1.000
_cell.length_b   1.000
_cell.length_c   1.000
_cell.angle_alpha   90.00
_cell.angle_beta   90.00
_cell.angle_gamma   90.00
#
_symmetry.space_group_name_H-M   'P 1'
#
loop_
_entity.id
_entity.type
_entity.pdbx_description
1 polymer ?
#
loop_
_entity_poly.entity_id
_entity_poly.type
_entity_poly.pdbx_seq_one_letter_code
_entity_poly.pdbx_strand_id
1 'polypeptide(L)'
;MQPKISIKNVVKVFGKSPQSALELLKQGSSKKDILKKTGCTIGVNNANLDIYEGEIFVVMGLSGSGKSTLIRMLNRLIAPTSGEILIDNENIVNMSPAELRETRRKKISMVFQNFALFPHKTILENTEYGLEIQKIPEQERKQKAMESLEVVGLKGYEDQYPSQLSGGMQQRVGLARALASDTDILLMDEAFSALDPLIRKSMQDELLEIQDNYKKTIVFITHDLDEALRIGDRIALMRDGRVIQVGTPEEIMMNPANDYVERFIEDIDLSHVLTASSIMTRAERITIDRGPRVALQIMKDRGYSSIFIVDRKQTLLGALSADQAREAILKKIPIEEVMTKEVPTALENTILSDLLDDMANAQIPLAIVDEANRLKGVLVRGVVIGALAGNKDVLQDKEESQ
;
A
#
# COMPACT_ATOMS: atom_id res chain seq x y z
N MET A 1 -4.75 14.62 -10.27
CA MET A 1 -4.84 15.01 -8.85
C MET A 1 -3.53 15.71 -8.49
N GLN A 2 -3.56 16.75 -7.64
CA GLN A 2 -2.33 17.45 -7.24
C GLN A 2 -1.72 16.77 -6.01
N PRO A 3 -0.40 16.54 -5.95
CA PRO A 3 0.22 15.89 -4.80
C PRO A 3 0.22 16.79 -3.56
N LYS A 4 -0.04 16.20 -2.38
CA LYS A 4 0.09 16.85 -1.06
C LYS A 4 1.57 17.10 -0.74
N ILE A 5 2.43 16.14 -1.07
CA ILE A 5 3.89 16.24 -0.94
C ILE A 5 4.53 15.88 -2.29
N SER A 6 5.43 16.73 -2.78
CA SER A 6 6.21 16.48 -3.99
C SER A 6 7.70 16.65 -3.70
N ILE A 7 8.49 15.63 -4.01
CA ILE A 7 9.95 15.59 -3.87
C ILE A 7 10.53 15.65 -5.27
N LYS A 8 11.39 16.63 -5.55
CA LYS A 8 11.98 16.85 -6.88
C LYS A 8 13.50 16.92 -6.82
N ASN A 9 14.15 15.95 -7.46
CA ASN A 9 15.60 15.84 -7.61
C ASN A 9 16.38 16.01 -6.30
N VAL A 10 15.84 15.46 -5.20
CA VAL A 10 16.41 15.67 -3.87
C VAL A 10 17.66 14.80 -3.68
N VAL A 11 18.73 15.45 -3.23
CA VAL A 11 20.01 14.80 -2.91
C VAL A 11 20.40 15.15 -1.48
N LYS A 12 20.91 14.16 -0.74
CA LYS A 12 21.57 14.39 0.54
C LYS A 12 22.97 13.79 0.55
N VAL A 13 23.95 14.65 0.80
CA VAL A 13 25.34 14.29 1.06
C VAL A 13 25.68 14.57 2.51
N PHE A 14 26.32 13.61 3.16
CA PHE A 14 26.92 13.73 4.48
C PHE A 14 28.44 13.78 4.36
N GLY A 15 29.10 14.63 5.15
CA GLY A 15 30.55 14.78 5.13
C GLY A 15 30.99 16.24 5.10
N LYS A 16 32.31 16.45 5.05
CA LYS A 16 32.93 17.79 5.13
C LYS A 16 32.85 18.58 3.82
N SER A 17 32.74 17.91 2.68
CA SER A 17 32.81 18.54 1.35
C SER A 17 31.63 18.13 0.45
N PRO A 18 30.38 18.48 0.83
CA PRO A 18 29.19 18.01 0.12
C PRO A 18 29.08 18.51 -1.32
N GLN A 19 29.63 19.69 -1.65
CA GLN A 19 29.58 20.25 -3.00
C GLN A 19 30.46 19.48 -4.00
N SER A 20 31.71 19.17 -3.64
CA SER A 20 32.61 18.36 -4.49
C SER A 20 32.04 16.95 -4.71
N ALA A 21 31.41 16.36 -3.69
CA ALA A 21 30.73 15.09 -3.82
C ALA A 21 29.49 15.17 -4.75
N LEU A 22 28.76 16.28 -4.73
CA LEU A 22 27.63 16.53 -5.63
C LEU A 22 28.09 16.66 -7.09
N GLU A 23 29.22 17.31 -7.34
CA GLU A 23 29.81 17.41 -8.69
C GLU A 23 30.20 16.04 -9.23
N LEU A 24 30.90 15.23 -8.43
CA LEU A 24 31.25 13.85 -8.80
C LEU A 24 30.01 12.99 -9.05
N LEU A 25 28.95 13.19 -8.26
CA LEU A 25 27.67 12.50 -8.45
C LEU A 25 27.00 12.88 -9.78
N LYS A 26 27.03 14.16 -10.16
CA LYS A 26 26.54 14.66 -11.46
C LYS A 26 27.36 14.10 -12.63
N GLN A 27 28.65 13.83 -12.43
CA GLN A 27 29.53 13.18 -13.40
C GLN A 27 29.31 11.65 -13.49
N GLY A 28 28.36 11.09 -12.74
CA GLY A 28 28.05 9.66 -12.77
C GLY A 28 28.95 8.79 -11.89
N SER A 29 29.77 9.37 -11.01
CA SER A 29 30.61 8.60 -10.08
C SER A 29 29.77 7.73 -9.14
N SER A 30 30.23 6.51 -8.87
CA SER A 30 29.54 5.63 -7.93
C SER A 30 29.66 6.16 -6.49
N LYS A 31 28.74 5.74 -5.61
CA LYS A 31 28.81 6.09 -4.18
C LYS A 31 30.12 5.68 -3.53
N LYS A 32 30.65 4.50 -3.90
CA LYS A 32 31.91 3.97 -3.35
C LYS A 32 33.09 4.84 -3.76
N ASP A 33 33.10 5.32 -5.01
CA ASP A 33 34.16 6.19 -5.51
C ASP A 33 34.11 7.57 -4.88
N ILE A 34 32.91 8.13 -4.72
CA ILE A 34 32.71 9.41 -4.02
C ILE A 34 33.20 9.30 -2.58
N LEU A 35 32.84 8.23 -1.86
CA LEU A 35 33.30 8.00 -0.50
C LEU A 35 34.83 7.90 -0.43
N LYS A 36 35.46 7.14 -1.34
CA LYS A 36 36.93 7.02 -1.39
C LYS A 36 37.62 8.35 -1.68
N LYS A 37 37.10 9.15 -2.62
CA LYS A 37 37.73 10.40 -3.07
C LYS A 37 37.50 11.58 -2.13
N THR A 38 36.33 11.65 -1.49
CA THR A 38 35.89 12.85 -0.75
C THR A 38 35.62 12.59 0.74
N GLY A 39 35.58 11.32 1.16
CA GLY A 39 35.11 10.95 2.49
C GLY A 39 33.63 11.22 2.74
N CYS A 40 32.86 11.61 1.71
CA CYS A 40 31.45 11.94 1.83
C CYS A 40 30.55 10.74 1.49
N THR A 41 29.48 10.56 2.25
CA THR A 41 28.48 9.51 2.06
C THR A 41 27.22 10.10 1.43
N ILE A 42 26.73 9.46 0.37
CA ILE A 42 25.48 9.84 -0.28
C ILE A 42 24.32 9.13 0.45
N GLY A 43 23.52 9.88 1.20
CA GLY A 43 22.35 9.37 1.93
C GLY A 43 21.13 9.19 1.02
N VAL A 44 20.84 10.20 0.20
CA VAL A 44 19.76 10.19 -0.80
C VAL A 44 20.31 10.72 -2.12
N ASN A 45 19.91 10.11 -3.22
CA ASN A 45 20.43 10.38 -4.55
C ASN A 45 19.27 10.52 -5.54
N ASN A 46 19.01 11.77 -5.94
CA ASN A 46 18.03 12.12 -6.97
C ASN A 46 16.64 11.51 -6.72
N ALA A 47 16.14 11.62 -5.49
CA ALA A 47 14.80 11.16 -5.15
C ALA A 47 13.75 12.04 -5.83
N ASN A 48 12.80 11.40 -6.49
CA ASN A 48 11.65 12.00 -7.13
C ASN A 48 10.41 11.19 -6.72
N LEU A 49 9.47 11.81 -6.01
CA LEU A 49 8.31 11.13 -5.42
C LEU A 49 7.14 12.11 -5.31
N ASP A 50 5.94 11.64 -5.62
CA ASP A 50 4.69 12.35 -5.40
C ASP A 50 3.79 11.53 -4.48
N ILE A 51 3.32 12.17 -3.42
CA ILE A 51 2.44 11.62 -2.38
C ILE A 51 1.16 12.43 -2.38
N TYR A 52 0.03 11.74 -2.51
CA TYR A 52 -1.31 12.28 -2.63
C TYR A 52 -2.00 12.39 -1.27
N GLU A 53 -3.04 13.20 -1.22
CA GLU A 53 -3.81 13.42 0.00
C GLU A 53 -4.57 12.16 0.41
N GLY A 54 -4.52 11.83 1.70
CA GLY A 54 -5.29 10.74 2.30
C GLY A 54 -4.74 9.33 2.05
N GLU A 55 -3.63 9.19 1.32
CA GLU A 55 -2.99 7.89 1.10
C GLU A 55 -1.99 7.52 2.22
N ILE A 56 -1.82 6.22 2.45
CA ILE A 56 -0.70 5.63 3.18
C ILE A 56 0.40 5.31 2.18
N PHE A 57 1.40 6.19 2.13
CA PHE A 57 2.57 6.03 1.28
C PHE A 57 3.71 5.38 2.05
N VAL A 58 4.03 4.13 1.70
CA VAL A 58 5.08 3.37 2.36
C VAL A 58 6.41 3.57 1.65
N VAL A 59 7.46 3.89 2.39
CA VAL A 59 8.84 3.93 1.90
C VAL A 59 9.59 2.74 2.48
N MET A 60 9.94 1.80 1.62
CA MET A 60 10.53 0.52 1.99
C MET A 60 11.95 0.36 1.45
N GLY A 61 12.76 -0.49 2.08
CA GLY A 61 14.09 -0.86 1.62
C GLY A 61 14.99 -1.31 2.77
N LEU A 62 16.19 -1.81 2.45
CA LEU A 62 17.14 -2.28 3.47
C LEU A 62 17.65 -1.17 4.39
N SER A 63 18.24 -1.58 5.50
CA SER A 63 19.04 -0.68 6.33
C SER A 63 20.10 0.03 5.48
N GLY A 64 20.26 1.33 5.69
CA GLY A 64 21.20 2.17 4.93
C GLY A 64 20.72 2.60 3.53
N SER A 65 19.51 2.24 3.10
CA SER A 65 18.98 2.66 1.79
C SER A 65 18.57 4.13 1.69
N GLY A 66 18.55 4.86 2.81
CA GLY A 66 18.27 6.31 2.84
C GLY A 66 16.85 6.70 3.28
N LYS A 67 15.98 5.74 3.65
CA LYS A 67 14.57 5.95 4.06
C LYS A 67 14.43 6.99 5.18
N SER A 68 15.04 6.74 6.34
CA SER A 68 14.95 7.66 7.49
C SER A 68 15.62 9.02 7.19
N THR A 69 16.56 9.08 6.25
CA THR A 69 17.10 10.37 5.78
C THR A 69 16.05 11.12 4.96
N LEU A 70 15.34 10.43 4.06
CA LEU A 70 14.27 10.99 3.24
C LEU A 70 13.14 11.58 4.10
N ILE A 71 12.60 10.81 5.05
CA ILE A 71 11.49 11.31 5.90
C ILE A 71 11.91 12.50 6.77
N ARG A 72 13.15 12.48 7.27
CA ARG A 72 13.69 13.61 8.05
C ARG A 72 13.91 14.85 7.19
N MET A 73 14.09 14.69 5.88
CA MET A 73 14.10 15.81 4.94
C MET A 73 12.69 16.35 4.66
N LEU A 74 11.66 15.49 4.64
CA LEU A 74 10.25 15.95 4.55
C LEU A 74 9.87 16.85 5.72
N ASN A 75 10.34 16.53 6.93
CA ASN A 75 10.20 17.41 8.09
C ASN A 75 11.30 18.49 8.16
N ARG A 76 12.25 18.55 7.21
CA ARG A 76 13.45 19.42 7.21
C ARG A 76 14.29 19.36 8.51
N LEU A 77 14.21 18.27 9.27
CA LEU A 77 15.12 17.99 10.40
C LEU A 77 16.54 17.78 9.91
N ILE A 78 16.65 17.23 8.70
CA ILE A 78 17.87 17.22 7.90
C ILE A 78 17.62 18.12 6.69
N ALA A 79 18.49 19.10 6.45
CA ALA A 79 18.41 19.90 5.23
C ALA A 79 18.91 19.07 4.03
N PRO A 80 18.19 19.06 2.89
CA PRO A 80 18.70 18.48 1.66
C PRO A 80 19.95 19.25 1.20
N THR A 81 20.84 18.57 0.48
CA THR A 81 22.01 19.21 -0.16
C THR A 81 21.59 19.92 -1.45
N SER A 82 20.63 19.37 -2.18
CA SER A 82 20.01 20.00 -3.35
C SER A 82 18.61 19.43 -3.59
N GLY A 83 17.87 20.06 -4.50
CA GLY A 83 16.51 19.67 -4.88
C GLY A 83 15.44 20.43 -4.10
N GLU A 84 14.19 20.07 -4.35
CA GLU A 84 13.02 20.75 -3.80
C GLU A 84 12.10 19.75 -3.10
N ILE A 85 11.49 20.19 -2.01
CA ILE A 85 10.43 19.46 -1.33
C ILE A 85 9.28 20.43 -1.19
N LEU A 86 8.12 20.08 -1.76
CA LEU A 86 6.92 20.89 -1.74
C LEU A 86 5.88 20.23 -0.85
N ILE A 87 5.26 21.01 0.02
CA ILE A 87 4.07 20.61 0.81
C ILE A 87 2.97 21.62 0.49
N ASP A 88 1.82 21.16 0.00
CA ASP A 88 0.77 22.04 -0.55
C ASP A 88 1.30 23.02 -1.61
N ASN A 89 2.24 22.56 -2.45
CA ASN A 89 3.01 23.35 -3.43
C ASN A 89 3.94 24.44 -2.85
N GLU A 90 4.11 24.52 -1.54
CA GLU A 90 5.06 25.44 -0.92
C GLU A 90 6.42 24.75 -0.75
N ASN A 91 7.48 25.32 -1.32
CA ASN A 91 8.82 24.75 -1.22
C ASN A 91 9.39 24.94 0.19
N ILE A 92 9.37 23.87 0.99
CA ILE A 92 9.81 23.91 2.37
C ILE A 92 11.31 24.13 2.50
N VAL A 93 12.12 23.91 1.45
CA VAL A 93 13.59 24.09 1.47
C VAL A 93 13.98 25.57 1.48
N ASN A 94 13.13 26.44 0.92
CA ASN A 94 13.38 27.88 0.85
C ASN A 94 12.74 28.67 1.99
N MET A 95 11.93 28.02 2.83
CA MET A 95 11.31 28.66 4.00
C MET A 95 12.36 29.20 4.98
N SER A 96 12.04 30.34 5.57
CA SER A 96 12.73 30.86 6.75
C SER A 96 12.54 29.93 7.96
N PRO A 97 13.38 30.05 9.02
CA PRO A 97 13.20 29.27 10.24
C PRO A 97 11.84 29.48 10.92
N ALA A 98 11.21 30.64 10.76
CA ALA A 98 9.90 30.94 11.34
C ALA A 98 8.77 30.23 10.58
N GLU A 99 8.75 30.34 9.25
CA GLU A 99 7.79 29.65 8.39
C GLU A 99 7.89 28.15 8.55
N LEU A 100 9.11 27.60 8.56
CA LEU A 100 9.32 26.16 8.76
C LEU A 100 8.77 25.67 10.10
N ARG A 101 8.92 26.45 11.19
CA ARG A 101 8.34 26.09 12.49
C ARG A 101 6.81 26.09 12.45
N GLU A 102 6.21 27.02 11.72
CA GLU A 102 4.76 27.09 11.57
C GLU A 102 4.23 25.90 10.76
N THR A 103 4.88 25.58 9.64
CA THR A 103 4.58 24.38 8.84
C THR A 103 4.65 23.12 9.69
N ARG A 104 5.68 22.96 10.52
CA ARG A 104 5.81 21.81 11.44
C ARG A 104 4.74 21.78 12.51
N ARG A 105 4.26 22.94 12.97
CA ARG A 105 3.23 22.99 14.02
C ARG A 105 1.87 22.61 13.51
N LYS A 106 1.54 23.01 12.27
CA LYS A 106 0.18 22.91 11.72
C LYS A 106 0.00 21.77 10.73
N LYS A 107 1.02 21.41 9.96
CA LYS A 107 0.88 20.50 8.82
C LYS A 107 1.53 19.14 9.02
N ILE A 108 2.51 19.01 9.92
CA ILE A 108 3.33 17.79 10.03
C ILE A 108 3.41 17.27 11.47
N SER A 109 2.95 16.05 11.70
CA SER A 109 3.28 15.28 12.90
C SER A 109 4.33 14.21 12.60
N MET A 110 5.13 13.84 13.60
CA MET A 110 6.14 12.79 13.46
C MET A 110 6.09 11.78 14.61
N VAL A 111 6.13 10.51 14.25
CA VAL A 111 6.24 9.35 15.14
C VAL A 111 7.60 8.69 14.91
N PHE A 112 8.37 8.57 15.98
CA PHE A 112 9.75 8.07 15.94
C PHE A 112 9.83 6.60 16.35
N GLN A 113 10.86 5.90 15.86
CA GLN A 113 11.19 4.51 16.21
C GLN A 113 11.31 4.27 17.73
N ASN A 114 11.97 5.16 18.47
CA ASN A 114 12.19 5.01 19.92
C ASN A 114 11.20 5.82 20.77
N PHE A 115 9.93 5.93 20.33
CA PHE A 115 8.80 6.64 20.96
C PHE A 115 8.95 8.17 21.13
N ALA A 116 10.17 8.65 21.43
CA ALA A 116 10.56 10.02 21.72
C ALA A 116 9.62 10.69 22.74
N LEU A 117 9.22 9.95 23.78
CA LEU A 117 8.41 10.48 24.88
C LEU A 117 9.31 11.20 25.89
N PHE A 118 8.78 12.25 26.49
CA PHE A 118 9.43 12.95 27.60
C PHE A 118 9.26 12.15 28.88
N PRO A 119 10.35 11.63 29.49
CA PRO A 119 10.24 10.73 30.64
C PRO A 119 9.80 11.45 31.93
N HIS A 120 9.92 12.77 31.96
CA HIS A 120 9.58 13.63 33.10
C HIS A 120 8.18 14.24 32.99
N LYS A 121 7.40 13.84 31.97
CA LYS A 121 6.02 14.28 31.74
C LYS A 121 5.08 13.07 31.81
N THR A 122 3.84 13.29 32.23
CA THR A 122 2.82 12.25 32.20
C THR A 122 2.41 11.91 30.76
N ILE A 123 1.61 10.86 30.58
CA ILE A 123 1.08 10.48 29.27
C ILE A 123 0.20 11.58 28.67
N LEU A 124 -0.65 12.21 29.49
CA LEU A 124 -1.46 13.35 29.08
C LEU A 124 -0.58 14.51 28.62
N GLU A 125 0.43 14.88 29.42
CA GLU A 125 1.35 15.97 29.12
C GLU A 125 2.19 15.71 27.86
N ASN A 126 2.57 14.46 27.61
CA ASN A 126 3.22 14.06 26.38
C ASN A 126 2.29 14.26 25.17
N THR A 127 1.02 13.91 25.34
CA THR A 127 0.01 13.96 24.27
C THR A 127 -0.39 15.40 23.92
N GLU A 128 -0.58 16.27 24.92
CA GLU A 128 -0.97 17.68 24.70
C GLU A 128 0.20 18.58 24.28
N TYR A 129 1.44 18.09 24.31
CA TYR A 129 2.64 18.91 24.12
C TYR A 129 2.63 19.70 22.79
N GLY A 130 2.17 19.09 21.69
CA GLY A 130 2.07 19.78 20.40
C GLY A 130 1.14 21.01 20.46
N LEU A 131 0.00 20.86 21.14
CA LEU A 131 -1.00 21.90 21.35
C LEU A 131 -0.51 22.98 22.33
N GLU A 132 0.25 22.60 23.35
CA GLU A 132 0.95 23.54 24.25
C GLU A 132 1.88 24.46 23.45
N ILE A 133 2.67 23.91 22.54
CA ILE A 133 3.59 24.69 21.68
C ILE A 133 2.83 25.58 20.67
N GLN A 134 1.64 25.17 20.25
CA GLN A 134 0.72 25.98 19.45
C GLN A 134 -0.01 27.07 20.27
N LYS A 135 0.18 27.10 21.60
CA LYS A 135 -0.46 28.03 22.54
C LYS A 135 -2.00 27.87 22.61
N ILE A 136 -2.49 26.66 22.40
CA ILE A 136 -3.91 26.33 22.63
C ILE A 136 -4.22 26.40 24.14
N PRO A 137 -5.38 26.92 24.55
CA PRO A 137 -5.76 27.00 25.96
C PRO A 137 -5.72 25.64 26.67
N GLU A 138 -5.29 25.63 27.94
CA GLU A 138 -5.05 24.40 28.71
C GLU A 138 -6.25 23.45 28.72
N GLN A 139 -7.46 23.97 28.91
CA GLN A 139 -8.67 23.16 28.95
C GLN A 139 -8.95 22.46 27.60
N GLU A 140 -8.76 23.18 26.48
CA GLU A 140 -8.99 22.65 25.14
C GLU A 140 -7.92 21.61 24.77
N ARG A 141 -6.65 21.87 25.09
CA ARG A 141 -5.58 20.91 24.78
C ARG A 141 -5.71 19.62 25.59
N LYS A 142 -6.11 19.69 26.87
CA LYS A 142 -6.38 18.50 27.69
C LYS A 142 -7.52 17.68 27.11
N GLN A 143 -8.61 18.34 26.71
CA GLN A 143 -9.76 17.69 26.08
C GLN A 143 -9.34 16.91 24.81
N LYS A 144 -8.66 17.57 23.87
CA LYS A 144 -8.17 16.94 22.62
C LYS A 144 -7.17 15.80 22.87
N ALA A 145 -6.30 15.97 23.86
CA ALA A 145 -5.35 14.93 24.24
C ALA A 145 -6.04 13.70 24.83
N MET A 146 -7.04 13.89 25.69
CA MET A 146 -7.86 12.79 26.24
C MET A 146 -8.61 12.05 25.14
N GLU A 147 -9.24 12.77 24.20
CA GLU A 147 -9.93 12.17 23.05
C GLU A 147 -8.96 11.32 22.21
N SER A 148 -7.75 11.83 21.96
CA SER A 148 -6.72 11.09 21.23
C SER A 148 -6.22 9.85 21.98
N LEU A 149 -6.11 9.93 23.32
CA LEU A 149 -5.76 8.78 24.15
C LEU A 149 -6.86 7.71 24.16
N GLU A 150 -8.12 8.11 24.12
CA GLU A 150 -9.25 7.20 24.00
C GLU A 150 -9.26 6.47 22.66
N VAL A 151 -9.00 7.18 21.55
CA VAL A 151 -8.88 6.58 20.20
C VAL A 151 -7.81 5.48 20.15
N VAL A 152 -6.67 5.68 20.81
CA VAL A 152 -5.60 4.67 20.86
C VAL A 152 -5.73 3.66 22.00
N GLY A 153 -6.87 3.66 22.72
CA GLY A 153 -7.15 2.69 23.78
C GLY A 153 -6.34 2.86 25.08
N LEU A 154 -5.87 4.07 25.38
CA LEU A 154 -5.07 4.40 26.57
C LEU A 154 -5.83 5.18 27.66
N LYS A 155 -7.17 5.17 27.61
CA LYS A 155 -8.01 5.74 28.66
C LYS A 155 -7.72 5.08 30.02
N GLY A 156 -7.56 5.89 31.06
CA GLY A 156 -7.16 5.47 32.41
C GLY A 156 -5.65 5.44 32.69
N TYR A 157 -4.80 5.69 31.69
CA TYR A 157 -3.33 5.72 31.82
C TYR A 157 -2.74 7.14 31.78
N GLU A 158 -3.58 8.17 31.80
CA GLU A 158 -3.23 9.54 31.42
C GLU A 158 -2.27 10.21 32.42
N ASP A 159 -2.39 9.86 33.70
CA ASP A 159 -1.55 10.36 34.79
C ASP A 159 -0.26 9.55 35.00
N GLN A 160 -0.06 8.46 34.26
CA GLN A 160 1.14 7.64 34.37
C GLN A 160 2.33 8.28 33.63
N TYR A 161 3.53 7.78 33.91
CA TYR A 161 4.76 8.16 33.23
C TYR A 161 5.16 7.09 32.19
N PRO A 162 5.90 7.46 31.12
CA PRO A 162 6.33 6.52 30.09
C PRO A 162 7.04 5.26 30.62
N SER A 163 7.81 5.38 31.69
CA SER A 163 8.52 4.26 32.33
C SER A 163 7.61 3.20 32.94
N GLN A 164 6.33 3.51 33.15
CA GLN A 164 5.32 2.61 33.69
C GLN A 164 4.55 1.85 32.59
N LEU A 165 4.81 2.19 31.32
CA LEU A 165 4.13 1.61 30.16
C LEU A 165 4.99 0.58 29.43
N SER A 166 4.32 -0.40 28.82
CA SER A 166 4.96 -1.30 27.84
C SER A 166 5.36 -0.55 26.56
N GLY A 167 6.27 -1.11 25.76
CA GLY A 167 6.71 -0.49 24.51
C GLY A 167 5.55 -0.22 23.53
N GLY A 168 4.60 -1.15 23.43
CA GLY A 168 3.39 -0.95 22.60
C GLY A 168 2.52 0.21 23.09
N MET A 169 2.36 0.35 24.40
CA MET A 169 1.63 1.49 24.97
C MET A 169 2.38 2.81 24.76
N GLN A 170 3.71 2.83 24.91
CA GLN A 170 4.50 4.01 24.59
C GLN A 170 4.37 4.43 23.12
N GLN A 171 4.28 3.47 22.20
CA GLN A 171 4.01 3.75 20.79
C GLN A 171 2.63 4.38 20.57
N ARG A 172 1.60 3.86 21.23
CA ARG A 172 0.24 4.43 21.22
C ARG A 172 0.22 5.87 21.73
N VAL A 173 0.98 6.20 22.77
CA VAL A 173 1.14 7.59 23.23
C VAL A 173 1.79 8.45 22.15
N GLY A 174 2.82 7.94 21.47
CA GLY A 174 3.46 8.64 20.35
C GLY A 174 2.49 8.94 19.20
N LEU A 175 1.61 8.00 18.89
CA LEU A 175 0.54 8.14 17.89
C LEU A 175 -0.54 9.12 18.37
N ALA A 176 -1.04 8.99 19.60
CA ALA A 176 -2.01 9.91 20.19
C ALA A 176 -1.49 11.36 20.19
N ARG A 177 -0.21 11.58 20.53
CA ARG A 177 0.43 12.91 20.46
C ARG A 177 0.38 13.49 19.04
N ALA A 178 0.62 12.65 18.04
CA ALA A 178 0.59 13.04 16.64
C ALA A 178 -0.84 13.38 16.17
N LEU A 179 -1.84 12.62 16.63
CA LEU A 179 -3.26 12.83 16.32
C LEU A 179 -3.83 14.06 17.02
N ALA A 180 -3.50 14.26 18.31
CA ALA A 180 -3.98 15.40 19.10
C ALA A 180 -3.59 16.74 18.49
N SER A 181 -2.46 16.79 17.79
CA SER A 181 -1.97 18.00 17.10
C SER A 181 -2.75 18.34 15.82
N ASP A 182 -3.66 17.45 15.38
CA ASP A 182 -4.56 17.58 14.23
C ASP A 182 -3.88 18.08 12.94
N THR A 183 -2.71 17.52 12.62
CA THR A 183 -1.96 17.89 11.42
C THR A 183 -2.39 17.07 10.21
N ASP A 184 -2.13 17.57 9.01
CA ASP A 184 -2.52 16.90 7.75
C ASP A 184 -1.64 15.69 7.39
N ILE A 185 -0.35 15.77 7.75
CA ILE A 185 0.68 14.81 7.35
C ILE A 185 1.24 14.11 8.59
N LEU A 186 1.21 12.78 8.59
CA LEU A 186 1.81 11.94 9.62
C LEU A 186 3.05 11.23 9.07
N LEU A 187 4.21 11.54 9.62
CA LEU A 187 5.48 10.92 9.26
C LEU A 187 5.84 9.84 10.28
N MET A 188 5.99 8.59 9.86
CA MET A 188 6.30 7.45 10.74
C MET A 188 7.63 6.80 10.33
N ASP A 189 8.64 6.85 11.20
CA ASP A 189 9.98 6.31 10.93
C ASP A 189 10.20 5.00 11.71
N GLU A 190 10.00 3.85 11.04
CA GLU A 190 10.10 2.49 11.61
C GLU A 190 9.33 2.30 12.92
N ALA A 191 8.16 2.94 12.99
CA ALA A 191 7.32 3.08 14.17
C ALA A 191 6.94 1.76 14.85
N PHE A 192 6.82 0.66 14.10
CA PHE A 192 6.38 -0.63 14.64
C PHE A 192 7.49 -1.71 14.69
N SER A 193 8.71 -1.35 14.27
CA SER A 193 9.83 -2.29 14.16
C SER A 193 10.27 -2.91 15.48
N ALA A 194 10.14 -2.17 16.59
CA ALA A 194 10.53 -2.62 17.93
C ALA A 194 9.43 -3.39 18.66
N LEU A 195 8.28 -3.64 18.02
CA LEU A 195 7.11 -4.28 18.64
C LEU A 195 7.04 -5.77 18.31
N ASP A 196 6.55 -6.54 19.29
CA ASP A 196 6.20 -7.95 19.11
C ASP A 196 5.13 -8.14 18.02
N PRO A 197 5.11 -9.27 17.29
CA PRO A 197 4.24 -9.45 16.13
C PRO A 197 2.74 -9.22 16.39
N LEU A 198 2.22 -9.67 17.54
CA LEU A 198 0.81 -9.48 17.90
C LEU A 198 0.46 -8.01 18.12
N ILE A 199 1.34 -7.28 18.83
CA ILE A 199 1.16 -5.85 19.10
C ILE A 199 1.31 -5.07 17.80
N ARG A 200 2.31 -5.40 16.97
CA ARG A 200 2.50 -4.81 15.65
C ARG A 200 1.24 -4.91 14.81
N LYS A 201 0.64 -6.10 14.73
CA LYS A 201 -0.61 -6.33 13.99
C LYS A 201 -1.75 -5.44 14.50
N SER A 202 -1.96 -5.39 15.81
CA SER A 202 -2.98 -4.52 16.41
C SER A 202 -2.73 -3.03 16.14
N MET A 203 -1.48 -2.57 16.19
CA MET A 203 -1.14 -1.18 15.88
C MET A 203 -1.35 -0.82 14.40
N GLN A 204 -1.13 -1.78 13.50
CA GLN A 204 -1.41 -1.60 12.07
C GLN A 204 -2.93 -1.48 11.81
N ASP A 205 -3.73 -2.31 12.46
CA ASP A 205 -5.21 -2.23 12.37
C ASP A 205 -5.72 -0.86 12.87
N GLU A 206 -5.19 -0.38 13.99
CA GLU A 206 -5.51 0.96 14.49
C GLU A 206 -5.09 2.08 13.54
N LEU A 207 -3.93 1.96 12.89
CA LEU A 207 -3.48 2.93 11.91
C LEU A 207 -4.42 3.00 10.70
N LEU A 208 -4.93 1.85 10.25
CA LEU A 208 -5.92 1.77 9.17
C LEU A 208 -7.25 2.41 9.60
N GLU A 209 -7.75 2.11 10.79
CA GLU A 209 -8.96 2.75 11.34
C GLU A 209 -8.81 4.28 11.46
N ILE A 210 -7.62 4.75 11.88
CA ILE A 210 -7.31 6.17 11.94
C ILE A 210 -7.31 6.79 10.54
N GLN A 211 -6.69 6.14 9.56
CA GLN A 211 -6.71 6.63 8.18
C GLN A 211 -8.13 6.72 7.66
N ASP A 212 -8.98 5.72 7.94
CA ASP A 212 -10.35 5.70 7.47
C ASP A 212 -11.22 6.81 8.07
N ASN A 213 -11.02 7.11 9.34
CA ASN A 213 -11.80 8.13 10.04
C ASN A 213 -11.30 9.57 9.78
N TYR A 214 -9.98 9.76 9.68
CA TYR A 214 -9.38 11.10 9.64
C TYR A 214 -8.78 11.49 8.28
N LYS A 215 -8.64 10.54 7.35
CA LYS A 215 -8.10 10.72 6.00
C LYS A 215 -6.81 11.57 5.95
N LYS A 216 -5.93 11.34 6.93
CA LYS A 216 -4.60 11.96 7.01
C LYS A 216 -3.68 11.38 5.95
N THR A 217 -2.73 12.19 5.48
CA THR A 217 -1.68 11.71 4.56
C THR A 217 -0.55 11.09 5.37
N ILE A 218 -0.32 9.78 5.22
CA ILE A 218 0.65 9.05 6.06
C ILE A 218 1.86 8.68 5.21
N VAL A 219 3.06 9.04 5.67
CA VAL A 219 4.32 8.56 5.10
C VAL A 219 4.95 7.59 6.08
N PHE A 220 4.93 6.31 5.73
CA PHE A 220 5.31 5.23 6.63
C PHE A 220 6.61 4.58 6.17
N ILE A 221 7.63 4.51 7.03
CA ILE A 221 8.87 3.78 6.72
C ILE A 221 8.86 2.42 7.40
N THR A 222 9.19 1.41 6.61
CA THR A 222 9.49 0.07 7.11
C THR A 222 10.60 -0.61 6.33
N HIS A 223 11.12 -1.70 6.89
CA HIS A 223 11.95 -2.68 6.21
C HIS A 223 11.22 -4.01 6.01
N ASP A 224 10.02 -4.14 6.55
CA ASP A 224 9.17 -5.33 6.53
C ASP A 224 8.19 -5.22 5.35
N LEU A 225 8.19 -6.23 4.47
CA LEU A 225 7.37 -6.21 3.27
C LEU A 225 5.92 -6.53 3.58
N ASP A 226 5.65 -7.46 4.51
CA ASP A 226 4.29 -7.81 4.92
C ASP A 226 3.59 -6.60 5.51
N GLU A 227 4.33 -5.78 6.26
CA GLU A 227 3.83 -4.50 6.75
C GLU A 227 3.50 -3.54 5.62
N ALA A 228 4.41 -3.37 4.65
CA ALA A 228 4.19 -2.48 3.51
C ALA A 228 2.97 -2.89 2.67
N LEU A 229 2.80 -4.18 2.43
CA LEU A 229 1.70 -4.74 1.65
C LEU A 229 0.36 -4.64 2.38
N ARG A 230 0.37 -4.74 3.71
CA ARG A 230 -0.85 -4.70 4.52
C ARG A 230 -1.45 -3.31 4.66
N ILE A 231 -0.62 -2.29 4.88
CA ILE A 231 -1.12 -0.93 5.18
C ILE A 231 -0.92 0.07 4.03
N GLY A 232 -0.07 -0.23 3.05
CA GLY A 232 0.33 0.73 2.04
C GLY A 232 -0.63 0.77 0.86
N ASP A 233 -1.18 1.96 0.58
CA ASP A 233 -1.88 2.22 -0.68
C ASP A 233 -0.87 2.21 -1.85
N ARG A 234 0.30 2.81 -1.62
CA ARG A 234 1.43 2.85 -2.56
C ARG A 234 2.74 2.65 -1.82
N ILE A 235 3.66 1.93 -2.46
CA ILE A 235 4.96 1.57 -1.91
C ILE A 235 6.06 2.14 -2.81
N ALA A 236 7.03 2.82 -2.20
CA ALA A 236 8.28 3.23 -2.82
C ALA A 236 9.43 2.35 -2.30
N LEU A 237 10.03 1.57 -3.19
CA LEU A 237 11.22 0.77 -2.88
C LEU A 237 12.48 1.62 -3.07
N MET A 238 13.28 1.71 -2.02
CA MET A 238 14.54 2.44 -2.00
C MET A 238 15.74 1.52 -1.86
N ARG A 239 16.74 1.75 -2.70
CA ARG A 239 18.06 1.10 -2.62
C ARG A 239 19.14 2.12 -2.86
N ASP A 240 20.20 2.08 -2.04
CA ASP A 240 21.35 2.94 -2.21
C ASP A 240 20.95 4.42 -2.41
N GLY A 241 20.05 4.94 -1.58
CA GLY A 241 19.58 6.33 -1.61
C GLY A 241 18.72 6.70 -2.82
N ARG A 242 18.45 5.77 -3.73
CA ARG A 242 17.60 5.98 -4.91
C ARG A 242 16.26 5.32 -4.72
N VAL A 243 15.22 5.96 -5.26
CA VAL A 243 13.92 5.32 -5.47
C VAL A 243 14.06 4.44 -6.71
N ILE A 244 13.73 3.15 -6.56
CA ILE A 244 13.88 2.13 -7.59
C ILE A 244 12.55 1.92 -8.32
N GLN A 245 11.47 1.79 -7.56
CA GLN A 245 10.11 1.60 -8.08
C GLN A 245 9.12 2.23 -7.12
N VAL A 246 8.04 2.77 -7.67
CA VAL A 246 6.86 3.22 -6.93
C VAL A 246 5.65 2.61 -7.60
N GLY A 247 4.75 2.02 -6.82
CA GLY A 247 3.52 1.42 -7.35
C GLY A 247 2.59 0.98 -6.22
N THR A 248 1.42 0.48 -6.59
CA THR A 248 0.54 -0.23 -5.64
C THR A 248 1.21 -1.55 -5.19
N PRO A 249 0.78 -2.14 -4.05
CA PRO A 249 1.19 -3.49 -3.67
C PRO A 249 1.12 -4.48 -4.84
N GLU A 250 0.00 -4.52 -5.57
CA GLU A 250 -0.20 -5.39 -6.73
C GLU A 250 0.82 -5.13 -7.85
N GLU A 251 1.09 -3.87 -8.20
CA GLU A 251 2.06 -3.50 -9.23
C GLU A 251 3.50 -3.90 -8.86
N ILE A 252 3.88 -3.74 -7.59
CA ILE A 252 5.20 -4.15 -7.09
C ILE A 252 5.37 -5.67 -7.22
N MET A 253 4.33 -6.44 -6.90
CA MET A 253 4.37 -7.90 -6.94
C MET A 253 4.32 -8.46 -8.36
N MET A 254 3.43 -7.94 -9.20
CA MET A 254 3.22 -8.46 -10.57
C MET A 254 4.28 -7.98 -11.55
N ASN A 255 4.74 -6.74 -11.39
CA ASN A 255 5.62 -6.07 -12.34
C ASN A 255 6.86 -5.50 -11.63
N PRO A 256 7.71 -6.34 -11.01
CA PRO A 256 8.93 -5.88 -10.38
C PRO A 256 9.86 -5.26 -11.42
N ALA A 257 10.37 -4.05 -11.15
CA ALA A 257 11.14 -3.26 -12.11
C ALA A 257 12.53 -3.83 -12.44
N ASN A 258 13.08 -4.71 -11.60
CA ASN A 258 14.37 -5.37 -11.80
C ASN A 258 14.56 -6.54 -10.81
N ASP A 259 15.62 -7.32 -11.00
CA ASP A 259 16.01 -8.48 -10.18
C ASP A 259 16.20 -8.15 -8.69
N TYR A 260 16.42 -6.89 -8.34
CA TYR A 260 16.47 -6.50 -6.93
C TYR A 260 15.07 -6.44 -6.35
N VAL A 261 14.10 -5.85 -7.04
CA VAL A 261 12.71 -5.85 -6.58
C VAL A 261 12.17 -7.28 -6.53
N GLU A 262 12.46 -8.10 -7.55
CA GLU A 262 12.03 -9.51 -7.60
C GLU A 262 12.55 -10.31 -6.41
N ARG A 263 13.85 -10.19 -6.08
CA ARG A 263 14.43 -10.82 -4.88
C ARG A 263 13.85 -10.32 -3.56
N PHE A 264 13.25 -9.12 -3.54
CA PHE A 264 12.62 -8.60 -2.32
C PHE A 264 11.27 -9.26 -2.04
N ILE A 265 10.60 -9.76 -3.09
CA ILE A 265 9.24 -10.27 -3.01
C ILE A 265 9.17 -11.81 -3.06
N GLU A 266 10.30 -12.51 -3.21
CA GLU A 266 10.39 -13.97 -3.39
C GLU A 266 9.69 -14.79 -2.29
N ASP A 267 9.76 -14.36 -1.03
CA ASP A 267 9.25 -15.13 0.12
C ASP A 267 7.82 -14.72 0.58
N ILE A 268 7.12 -13.93 -0.22
CA ILE A 268 5.81 -13.39 0.16
C ILE A 268 4.67 -14.26 -0.36
N ASP A 269 3.67 -14.46 0.51
CA ASP A 269 2.41 -15.08 0.12
C ASP A 269 1.53 -14.10 -0.67
N LEU A 270 1.56 -14.26 -1.99
CA LEU A 270 0.76 -13.48 -2.94
C LEU A 270 -0.76 -13.63 -2.75
N SER A 271 -1.22 -14.72 -2.12
CA SER A 271 -2.66 -14.99 -1.99
C SER A 271 -3.39 -13.96 -1.13
N HIS A 272 -2.70 -13.31 -0.21
CA HIS A 272 -3.28 -12.29 0.68
C HIS A 272 -3.23 -10.87 0.12
N VAL A 273 -2.58 -10.66 -1.03
CA VAL A 273 -2.41 -9.34 -1.65
C VAL A 273 -3.22 -9.24 -2.94
N LEU A 274 -3.23 -10.32 -3.74
CA LEU A 274 -3.83 -10.29 -5.06
C LEU A 274 -5.36 -10.34 -4.96
N THR A 275 -6.02 -9.41 -5.63
CA THR A 275 -7.48 -9.42 -5.79
C THR A 275 -7.91 -10.24 -7.01
N ALA A 276 -9.16 -10.68 -7.04
CA ALA A 276 -9.74 -11.37 -8.19
C ALA A 276 -9.55 -10.59 -9.51
N SER A 277 -9.74 -9.27 -9.48
CA SER A 277 -9.58 -8.40 -10.65
C SER A 277 -8.16 -8.38 -11.21
N SER A 278 -7.14 -8.48 -10.35
CA SER A 278 -5.73 -8.42 -10.75
C SER A 278 -5.34 -9.62 -11.63
N ILE A 279 -5.87 -10.80 -11.31
CA ILE A 279 -5.52 -12.07 -11.97
C ILE A 279 -6.62 -12.64 -12.87
N MET A 280 -7.84 -12.10 -12.88
CA MET A 280 -8.90 -12.63 -13.74
C MET A 280 -8.55 -12.54 -15.22
N THR A 281 -9.10 -13.49 -15.97
CA THR A 281 -9.01 -13.54 -17.43
C THR A 281 -10.39 -13.29 -18.04
N ARG A 282 -10.41 -13.08 -19.36
CA ARG A 282 -11.66 -12.86 -20.09
C ARG A 282 -12.51 -14.13 -20.06
N ALA A 283 -13.74 -13.99 -19.57
CA ALA A 283 -14.71 -15.08 -19.60
C ALA A 283 -15.35 -15.24 -20.98
N GLU A 284 -15.32 -16.45 -21.54
CA GLU A 284 -16.19 -16.77 -22.67
C GLU A 284 -17.64 -16.89 -22.22
N ARG A 285 -18.53 -16.26 -22.99
CA ARG A 285 -19.94 -16.12 -22.62
C ARG A 285 -20.85 -16.06 -23.83
N ILE A 286 -22.08 -16.53 -23.66
CA ILE A 286 -23.15 -16.38 -24.65
C ILE A 286 -24.41 -15.84 -24.00
N THR A 287 -25.23 -15.15 -24.80
CA THR A 287 -26.57 -14.76 -24.38
C THR A 287 -27.51 -15.96 -24.41
N ILE A 288 -28.48 -16.00 -23.51
CA ILE A 288 -29.41 -17.13 -23.36
C ILE A 288 -30.24 -17.44 -24.61
N ASP A 289 -30.46 -16.44 -25.47
CA ASP A 289 -31.15 -16.59 -26.76
C ASP A 289 -30.31 -17.31 -27.83
N ARG A 290 -29.01 -17.53 -27.57
CA ARG A 290 -28.13 -18.33 -28.42
C ARG A 290 -28.30 -19.80 -28.05
N GLY A 291 -28.82 -20.63 -28.96
CA GLY A 291 -29.08 -22.04 -28.70
C GLY A 291 -27.83 -22.90 -28.40
N PRO A 292 -28.02 -24.13 -27.86
CA PRO A 292 -26.93 -24.97 -27.31
C PRO A 292 -25.88 -25.40 -28.35
N ARG A 293 -26.22 -25.42 -29.65
CA ARG A 293 -25.26 -25.68 -30.73
C ARG A 293 -24.18 -24.61 -30.83
N VAL A 294 -24.55 -23.35 -30.64
CA VAL A 294 -23.61 -22.22 -30.69
C VAL A 294 -22.65 -22.28 -29.50
N ALA A 295 -23.19 -22.59 -28.31
CA ALA A 295 -22.40 -22.80 -27.09
C ALA A 295 -21.34 -23.89 -27.30
N LEU A 296 -21.75 -25.05 -27.82
CA LEU A 296 -20.86 -26.18 -28.05
C LEU A 296 -19.80 -25.90 -29.12
N GLN A 297 -20.15 -25.14 -30.16
CA GLN A 297 -19.21 -24.74 -31.20
C GLN A 297 -18.13 -23.80 -30.64
N ILE A 298 -18.51 -22.78 -29.86
CA ILE A 298 -17.54 -21.86 -29.21
C ILE A 298 -16.62 -22.63 -28.26
N MET A 299 -17.19 -23.52 -27.42
CA MET A 299 -16.41 -24.37 -26.53
C MET A 299 -15.39 -25.22 -27.31
N LYS A 300 -15.79 -25.80 -28.45
CA LYS A 300 -14.90 -26.60 -29.31
C LYS A 300 -13.79 -25.75 -29.94
N ASP A 301 -14.13 -24.59 -30.49
CA ASP A 301 -13.18 -23.72 -31.20
C ASP A 301 -12.13 -23.10 -30.27
N ARG A 302 -12.52 -22.83 -29.02
CA ARG A 302 -11.65 -22.25 -27.99
C ARG A 302 -11.01 -23.29 -27.06
N GLY A 303 -11.38 -24.56 -27.16
CA GLY A 303 -10.87 -25.63 -26.29
C GLY A 303 -11.39 -25.58 -24.84
N TYR A 304 -12.55 -24.97 -24.60
CA TYR A 304 -13.17 -24.90 -23.27
C TYR A 304 -14.17 -26.03 -23.01
N SER A 305 -14.31 -26.44 -21.75
CA SER A 305 -15.25 -27.47 -21.30
C SER A 305 -16.59 -26.91 -20.80
N SER A 306 -16.65 -25.59 -20.57
CA SER A 306 -17.84 -24.87 -20.11
C SER A 306 -17.84 -23.43 -20.64
N ILE A 307 -19.03 -22.81 -20.64
CA ILE A 307 -19.23 -21.42 -21.05
C ILE A 307 -20.27 -20.74 -20.15
N PHE A 308 -20.09 -19.46 -19.86
CA PHE A 308 -21.07 -18.72 -19.05
C PHE A 308 -22.28 -18.26 -19.88
N ILE A 309 -23.45 -18.27 -19.25
CA ILE A 309 -24.70 -17.82 -19.84
C ILE A 309 -25.07 -16.48 -19.20
N VAL A 310 -25.29 -15.46 -20.02
CA VAL A 310 -25.64 -14.10 -19.57
C VAL A 310 -26.92 -13.59 -20.23
N ASP A 311 -27.51 -12.56 -19.65
CA ASP A 311 -28.58 -11.80 -20.29
C ASP A 311 -28.02 -10.70 -21.22
N ARG A 312 -28.91 -9.87 -21.80
CA ARG A 312 -28.51 -8.74 -22.66
C ARG A 312 -27.75 -7.63 -21.90
N LYS A 313 -27.93 -7.53 -20.58
CA LYS A 313 -27.24 -6.58 -19.70
C LYS A 313 -25.91 -7.13 -19.16
N GLN A 314 -25.49 -8.32 -19.62
CA GLN A 314 -24.30 -9.05 -19.14
C GLN A 314 -24.43 -9.60 -17.71
N THR A 315 -25.65 -9.65 -17.16
CA THR A 315 -25.91 -10.28 -15.87
C THR A 315 -25.74 -11.78 -16.00
N LEU A 316 -24.99 -12.39 -15.07
CA LEU A 316 -24.74 -13.83 -15.04
C LEU A 316 -26.02 -14.59 -14.69
N LEU A 317 -26.41 -15.54 -15.55
CA LEU A 317 -27.60 -16.38 -15.36
C LEU A 317 -27.26 -17.83 -15.00
N GLY A 318 -26.08 -18.30 -15.41
CA GLY A 318 -25.64 -19.67 -15.18
C GLY A 318 -24.41 -20.03 -16.00
N ALA A 319 -24.06 -21.31 -16.02
CA ALA A 319 -23.01 -21.86 -16.86
C ALA A 319 -23.48 -23.17 -17.52
N LEU A 320 -22.94 -23.44 -18.70
CA LEU A 320 -23.28 -24.62 -19.50
C LEU A 320 -22.01 -25.40 -19.83
N SER A 321 -21.97 -26.68 -19.46
CA SER A 321 -20.90 -27.59 -19.84
C SER A 321 -21.10 -28.16 -21.25
N ALA A 322 -20.03 -28.68 -21.87
CA ALA A 322 -20.11 -29.34 -23.16
C ALA A 322 -21.08 -30.55 -23.14
N ASP A 323 -21.15 -31.29 -22.03
CA ASP A 323 -22.07 -32.42 -21.86
C ASP A 323 -23.53 -31.96 -21.76
N GLN A 324 -23.81 -30.91 -20.97
CA GLN A 324 -25.14 -30.32 -20.88
C GLN A 324 -25.60 -29.75 -22.22
N ALA A 325 -24.71 -29.08 -22.96
CA ALA A 325 -25.00 -28.58 -24.31
C ALA A 325 -25.35 -29.71 -25.28
N ARG A 326 -24.60 -30.82 -25.25
CA ARG A 326 -24.88 -32.02 -26.06
C ARG A 326 -26.23 -32.63 -25.70
N GLU A 327 -26.53 -32.76 -24.41
CA GLU A 327 -27.81 -33.28 -23.92
C GLU A 327 -28.99 -32.42 -24.40
N ALA A 328 -28.87 -31.09 -24.30
CA ALA A 328 -29.89 -30.17 -24.78
C ALA A 328 -30.15 -30.30 -26.29
N ILE A 329 -29.10 -30.52 -27.09
CA ILE A 329 -29.23 -30.73 -28.54
C ILE A 329 -29.97 -32.05 -28.84
N LEU A 330 -29.64 -33.13 -28.12
CA LEU A 330 -30.26 -34.44 -28.33
C LEU A 330 -31.74 -34.45 -27.91
N LYS A 331 -32.04 -33.86 -26.74
CA LYS A 331 -33.39 -33.81 -26.17
C LYS A 331 -34.24 -32.66 -26.73
N LYS A 332 -33.65 -31.74 -27.50
CA LYS A 332 -34.29 -30.53 -28.05
C LYS A 332 -34.91 -29.63 -26.97
N ILE A 333 -34.25 -29.54 -25.82
CA ILE A 333 -34.65 -28.69 -24.69
C ILE A 333 -33.82 -27.40 -24.69
N PRO A 334 -34.35 -26.27 -24.18
CA PRO A 334 -33.64 -25.01 -24.14
C PRO A 334 -32.48 -25.03 -23.13
N ILE A 335 -31.54 -24.09 -23.27
CA ILE A 335 -30.37 -23.97 -22.38
C ILE A 335 -30.82 -23.76 -20.93
N GLU A 336 -31.91 -23.01 -20.71
CA GLU A 336 -32.42 -22.65 -19.39
C GLU A 336 -32.76 -23.84 -18.49
N GLU A 337 -33.14 -24.97 -19.12
CA GLU A 337 -33.53 -26.20 -18.42
C GLU A 337 -32.34 -27.08 -18.05
N VAL A 338 -31.21 -26.97 -18.78
CA VAL A 338 -30.03 -27.82 -18.57
C VAL A 338 -28.86 -27.11 -17.91
N MET A 339 -28.84 -25.77 -17.92
CA MET A 339 -27.72 -24.99 -17.40
C MET A 339 -27.61 -25.12 -15.88
N THR A 340 -26.38 -25.07 -15.38
CA THR A 340 -26.10 -24.93 -13.96
C THR A 340 -26.38 -23.49 -13.55
N LYS A 341 -27.42 -23.27 -12.73
CA LYS A 341 -27.80 -21.94 -12.24
C LYS A 341 -26.93 -21.47 -11.09
N GLU A 342 -26.51 -22.39 -10.22
CA GLU A 342 -25.60 -22.12 -9.12
C GLU A 342 -24.16 -22.16 -9.62
N VAL A 343 -23.71 -21.01 -10.10
CA VAL A 343 -22.32 -20.80 -10.50
C VAL A 343 -21.59 -20.18 -9.32
N PRO A 344 -20.39 -20.68 -8.95
CA PRO A 344 -19.60 -20.04 -7.91
C PRO A 344 -19.15 -18.66 -8.43
N THR A 345 -19.33 -17.62 -7.60
CA THR A 345 -19.05 -16.23 -7.98
C THR A 345 -18.25 -15.51 -6.91
N ALA A 346 -17.47 -14.53 -7.33
CA ALA A 346 -16.76 -13.59 -6.45
C ALA A 346 -16.77 -12.17 -7.01
N LEU A 347 -16.56 -11.18 -6.14
CA LEU A 347 -16.46 -9.78 -6.54
C LEU A 347 -15.04 -9.45 -7.03
N GLU A 348 -14.93 -8.38 -7.83
CA GLU A 348 -13.65 -7.92 -8.41
C GLU A 348 -12.58 -7.63 -7.34
N ASN A 349 -12.98 -7.14 -6.16
CA ASN A 349 -12.10 -6.76 -5.06
C ASN A 349 -11.87 -7.88 -4.03
N THR A 350 -12.41 -9.08 -4.23
CA THR A 350 -12.19 -10.19 -3.29
C THR A 350 -10.74 -10.67 -3.34
N ILE A 351 -10.13 -10.90 -2.18
CA ILE A 351 -8.74 -11.35 -2.06
C ILE A 351 -8.64 -12.82 -2.45
N LEU A 352 -7.56 -13.21 -3.12
CA LEU A 352 -7.37 -14.55 -3.65
C LEU A 352 -7.43 -15.64 -2.57
N SER A 353 -6.87 -15.39 -1.38
CA SER A 353 -6.91 -16.35 -0.25
C SER A 353 -8.33 -16.82 0.08
N ASP A 354 -9.31 -15.91 -0.02
CA ASP A 354 -10.71 -16.18 0.30
C ASP A 354 -11.41 -17.01 -0.80
N LEU A 355 -10.80 -17.07 -2.00
CA LEU A 355 -11.33 -17.78 -3.16
C LEU A 355 -10.74 -19.18 -3.34
N LEU A 356 -9.65 -19.51 -2.66
CA LEU A 356 -8.91 -20.77 -2.89
C LEU A 356 -9.77 -22.01 -2.61
N ASP A 357 -10.58 -21.99 -1.54
CA ASP A 357 -11.45 -23.10 -1.16
C ASP A 357 -12.58 -23.32 -2.18
N ASP A 358 -13.22 -22.22 -2.60
CA ASP A 358 -14.26 -22.27 -3.63
C ASP A 358 -13.69 -22.80 -4.95
N MET A 359 -12.51 -22.33 -5.34
CA MET A 359 -11.83 -22.77 -6.55
C MET A 359 -11.39 -24.24 -6.52
N ALA A 360 -10.96 -24.74 -5.36
CA ALA A 360 -10.53 -26.13 -5.19
C ALA A 360 -11.70 -27.12 -5.36
N ASN A 361 -12.90 -26.73 -4.97
CA ASN A 361 -14.10 -27.57 -5.02
C ASN A 361 -14.98 -27.32 -6.26
N ALA A 362 -14.82 -26.18 -6.93
CA ALA A 362 -15.64 -25.83 -8.09
C ALA A 362 -15.37 -26.74 -9.30
N GLN A 363 -16.46 -27.23 -9.91
CA GLN A 363 -16.44 -28.00 -11.17
C GLN A 363 -16.38 -27.12 -12.41
N ILE A 364 -16.77 -25.85 -12.27
CA ILE A 364 -16.78 -24.82 -13.31
C ILE A 364 -15.88 -23.69 -12.81
N PRO A 365 -15.12 -23.00 -13.69
CA PRO A 365 -14.34 -21.83 -13.29
C PRO A 365 -15.15 -20.80 -12.50
N LEU A 366 -14.49 -20.11 -11.56
CA LEU A 366 -15.13 -19.12 -10.71
C LEU A 366 -15.42 -17.85 -11.51
N ALA A 367 -16.69 -17.41 -11.53
CA ALA A 367 -17.08 -16.23 -12.29
C ALA A 367 -16.86 -14.95 -11.46
N ILE A 368 -16.19 -13.96 -12.04
CA ILE A 368 -15.97 -12.67 -11.38
C ILE A 368 -17.03 -11.69 -11.84
N VAL A 369 -17.77 -11.14 -10.90
CA VAL A 369 -18.92 -10.26 -11.15
C VAL A 369 -18.77 -8.92 -10.42
N ASP A 370 -19.50 -7.90 -10.87
CA ASP A 370 -19.69 -6.67 -10.08
C ASP A 370 -20.89 -6.75 -9.13
N GLU A 371 -21.11 -5.68 -8.36
CA GLU A 371 -22.25 -5.56 -7.44
C GLU A 371 -23.62 -5.71 -8.11
N ALA A 372 -23.72 -5.47 -9.42
CA ALA A 372 -24.94 -5.65 -10.21
C ALA A 372 -25.03 -7.07 -10.83
N ASN A 373 -24.18 -8.00 -10.37
CA ASN A 373 -24.05 -9.37 -10.87
C ASN A 373 -23.72 -9.45 -12.37
N ARG A 374 -23.04 -8.44 -12.92
CA ARG A 374 -22.58 -8.46 -14.32
C ARG A 374 -21.24 -9.17 -14.40
N LEU A 375 -21.11 -10.09 -15.35
CA LEU A 375 -19.89 -10.86 -15.57
C LEU A 375 -18.75 -9.96 -16.08
N LYS A 376 -17.65 -9.93 -15.32
CA LYS A 376 -16.43 -9.15 -15.61
C LYS A 376 -15.31 -10.04 -16.15
N GLY A 377 -15.16 -11.22 -15.57
CA GLY A 377 -14.09 -12.14 -15.93
C GLY A 377 -14.28 -13.52 -15.31
N VAL A 378 -13.23 -14.32 -15.39
CA VAL A 378 -13.20 -15.68 -14.85
C VAL A 378 -11.85 -15.95 -14.20
N LEU A 379 -11.88 -16.66 -13.07
CA LEU A 379 -10.70 -17.26 -12.45
C LEU A 379 -10.64 -18.75 -12.76
N VAL A 380 -9.55 -19.13 -13.43
CA VAL A 380 -9.21 -20.52 -13.73
C VAL A 380 -8.02 -20.93 -12.88
N ARG A 381 -7.99 -22.21 -12.46
CA ARG A 381 -6.95 -22.73 -11.54
C ARG A 381 -5.53 -22.51 -12.05
N GLY A 382 -5.30 -22.68 -13.36
CA GLY A 382 -3.97 -22.50 -13.96
C GLY A 382 -3.42 -21.08 -13.80
N VAL A 383 -4.28 -20.07 -13.92
CA VAL A 383 -3.89 -18.65 -13.77
C VAL A 383 -3.56 -18.33 -12.32
N VAL A 384 -4.34 -18.85 -11.37
CA VAL A 384 -4.06 -18.71 -9.94
C VAL A 384 -2.73 -19.36 -9.57
N ILE A 385 -2.49 -20.61 -10.01
CA ILE A 385 -1.23 -21.30 -9.74
C ILE A 385 -0.04 -20.54 -10.36
N GLY A 386 -0.19 -20.04 -11.59
CA GLY A 386 0.83 -19.23 -12.25
C GLY A 386 1.13 -17.94 -11.49
N ALA A 387 0.09 -17.24 -11.02
CA ALA A 387 0.22 -16.04 -10.21
C ALA A 387 0.93 -16.33 -8.89
N LEU A 388 0.52 -17.38 -8.15
CA LEU A 388 1.15 -17.77 -6.89
C LEU A 388 2.60 -18.26 -7.06
N ALA A 389 2.94 -18.83 -8.22
CA ALA A 389 4.30 -19.24 -8.55
C ALA A 389 5.20 -18.08 -9.03
N GLY A 390 4.69 -16.85 -9.09
CA GLY A 390 5.43 -15.68 -9.57
C GLY A 390 5.72 -15.68 -11.08
N ASN A 391 5.05 -16.55 -11.85
CA ASN A 391 5.32 -16.70 -13.28
C ASN A 391 4.55 -15.67 -14.12
N LYS A 392 5.30 -14.74 -14.72
CA LYS A 392 4.81 -13.64 -15.58
C LYS A 392 4.12 -14.12 -16.86
N ASP A 393 4.53 -15.26 -17.41
CA ASP A 393 4.05 -15.75 -18.71
C ASP A 393 2.56 -16.12 -18.71
N VAL A 394 1.99 -16.49 -17.56
CA VAL A 394 0.56 -16.84 -17.44
C VAL A 394 -0.35 -15.61 -17.45
N LEU A 395 0.21 -14.43 -17.19
CA LEU A 395 -0.51 -13.15 -17.11
C LEU A 395 -0.43 -12.33 -18.42
N GLN A 396 0.57 -12.60 -19.27
CA GLN A 396 0.83 -11.86 -20.53
C GLN A 396 -0.08 -12.24 -21.70
N ASP A 397 -0.82 -13.34 -21.64
CA ASP A 397 -1.87 -13.67 -22.62
C ASP A 397 -3.00 -12.61 -22.69
N LYS A 398 -2.97 -11.59 -21.83
CA LYS A 398 -3.84 -10.41 -21.87
C LYS A 398 -3.57 -9.46 -23.06
N GLU A 399 -2.38 -9.43 -23.65
CA GLU A 399 -2.03 -8.43 -24.68
C GLU A 399 -1.96 -8.95 -26.13
N GLU A 400 -1.66 -10.23 -26.38
CA GLU A 400 -1.46 -10.73 -27.76
C GLU A 400 -2.72 -11.16 -28.50
N SER A 401 -3.91 -10.97 -27.91
CA SER A 401 -5.20 -11.25 -28.57
C SER A 401 -5.95 -9.96 -28.95
N GLN A 402 -5.35 -9.13 -29.81
CA GLN A 402 -6.05 -8.05 -30.53
C GLN A 402 -6.19 -8.36 -32.03
#